data_AF-A0A382VPD2-F1
#
_entry.id   AF-A0A382VPD2-F1
#
_cell.length_a   1.000
_cell.length_b   1.000
_cell.length_c   1.000
_cell.angle_alpha   90.00
_cell.angle_beta   90.00
_cell.angle_gamma   90.00
#
_symmetry.space_group_name_H-M   'P 1'
#
loop_
_entity.id
_entity.type
_entity.pdbx_description
1 polymer ?
#
loop_
_entity_poly.entity_id
_entity_poly.type
_entity_poly.pdbx_seq_one_letter_code
_entity_poly.pdbx_strand_id
1 'polypeptide(L)' 'MEFFGILTSGTIETNLGNIEFKLLPELAPEHVRNFSKLSQSGFYDGTLFH' A
#
# COMPACT_ATOMS: atom_id res chain seq x y z
N MET A 1 2.95 26.94 2.14
CA MET A 1 3.61 25.74 1.60
C MET A 1 2.58 24.63 1.68
N GLU A 2 1.72 24.54 0.67
CA GLU A 2 0.68 23.52 0.61
C GLU A 2 1.37 22.17 0.43
N PHE A 3 1.29 21.33 1.46
CA PHE A 3 1.58 19.92 1.31
C PHE A 3 0.48 19.35 0.40
N PHE A 4 0.74 19.34 -0.92
CA PHE A 4 0.05 18.42 -1.81
C PHE A 4 0.26 17.03 -1.22
N GLY A 5 -0.76 16.47 -0.58
CA GLY A 5 -0.73 15.13 -0.04
C GLY A 5 -0.29 14.20 -1.16
N ILE A 6 0.88 13.56 -0.99
CA ILE A 6 1.34 12.52 -1.91
C ILE A 6 0.24 11.46 -1.91
N LEU A 7 -0.51 11.37 -3.01
CA LEU A 7 -1.50 10.32 -3.25
C LEU A 7 -0.73 9.00 -3.22
N THR A 8 -0.72 8.36 -2.06
CA THR A 8 -0.03 7.08 -1.89
C THR A 8 -1.02 6.01 -2.35
N SER A 9 -0.76 5.37 -3.47
CA SER A 9 -1.56 4.25 -3.99
C SER A 9 -0.73 2.97 -4.02
N GLY A 10 -1.42 1.82 -4.01
CA GLY A 10 -0.80 0.51 -4.11
C GLY A 10 -1.58 -0.39 -5.06
N THR A 11 -0.87 -1.33 -5.65
CA THR A 11 -1.44 -2.41 -6.46
C THR A 11 -1.02 -3.73 -5.83
N ILE A 12 -1.98 -4.62 -5.60
CA ILE A 12 -1.70 -6.02 -5.26
C ILE A 12 -1.98 -6.86 -6.50
N GLU A 13 -0.95 -7.52 -7.01
CA GLU A 13 -1.07 -8.46 -8.12
C GLU A 13 -1.48 -9.83 -7.57
N THR A 14 -2.60 -10.37 -8.05
CA THR A 14 -3.10 -11.68 -7.64
C THR A 14 -3.30 -12.58 -8.86
N ASN A 15 -3.51 -13.87 -8.61
CA ASN A 15 -3.85 -14.83 -9.67
C ASN A 15 -5.26 -14.61 -10.27
N LEU A 16 -6.09 -13.77 -9.67
CA LEU A 16 -7.43 -13.41 -10.17
C LEU A 16 -7.48 -11.98 -10.76
N GLY A 17 -6.33 -11.32 -10.86
CA GLY A 17 -6.20 -9.95 -11.37
C GLY A 17 -5.66 -8.97 -10.33
N ASN A 18 -5.62 -7.71 -10.70
CA ASN A 18 -5.00 -6.65 -9.90
C ASN A 18 -6.04 -5.97 -9.00
N ILE A 19 -5.66 -5.69 -7.76
CA ILE A 19 -6.42 -4.88 -6.82
C ILE A 19 -5.70 -3.54 -6.66
N GLU A 20 -6.35 -2.46 -7.08
CA GLU A 20 -5.82 -1.09 -6.96
C GLU A 20 -6.54 -0.35 -5.83
N PHE A 21 -5.77 0.35 -4.99
CA PHE A 21 -6.33 1.11 -3.88
C PHE A 21 -5.47 2.32 -3.52
N LYS A 22 -6.10 3.25 -2.79
CA LYS A 22 -5.45 4.43 -2.22
C LYS A 22 -5.23 4.23 -0.72
N LEU A 23 -4.09 4.71 -0.25
CA LEU A 23 -3.73 4.81 1.15
C LEU A 23 -4.00 6.24 1.63
N LEU A 24 -4.44 6.35 2.88
CA LEU A 24 -4.83 7.62 3.51
C LEU A 24 -3.86 7.94 4.64
N PRO A 25 -2.64 8.44 4.34
CA PRO A 25 -1.62 8.72 5.35
C PRO A 25 -2.04 9.81 6.34
N GLU A 26 -2.98 10.68 5.94
CA GLU A 26 -3.56 11.70 6.81
C GLU A 26 -4.42 11.12 7.93
N LEU A 27 -5.07 9.97 7.71
CA LEU A 27 -5.90 9.30 8.70
C LEU A 27 -5.12 8.25 9.51
N ALA A 28 -4.13 7.60 8.88
CA ALA A 28 -3.44 6.44 9.43
C ALA A 28 -1.94 6.42 9.10
N PRO A 29 -1.16 7.44 9.50
CA PRO A 29 0.22 7.65 9.03
C PRO A 29 1.15 6.47 9.32
N GLU A 30 1.05 5.89 10.52
CA GLU A 30 1.90 4.78 10.95
C GLU A 30 1.57 3.48 10.23
N HIS A 31 0.29 3.24 9.95
CA HIS A 31 -0.17 2.07 9.20
C HIS A 31 0.30 2.15 7.76
N VAL A 32 0.13 3.31 7.12
CA VAL A 32 0.62 3.54 5.76
C VAL A 32 2.13 3.36 5.69
N ARG A 33 2.89 3.95 6.64
CA ARG A 33 4.35 3.79 6.68
C ARG A 33 4.77 2.32 6.81
N ASN A 34 4.15 1.57 7.73
CA ASN A 34 4.50 0.16 7.93
C ASN A 34 4.14 -0.71 6.71
N PHE A 35 2.93 -0.53 6.18
CA PHE A 35 2.48 -1.26 4.99
C PHE A 35 3.40 -0.98 3.80
N SER A 36 3.68 0.29 3.49
CA SER A 36 4.57 0.66 2.39
C SER A 36 5.98 0.08 2.56
N LYS A 37 6.52 0.06 3.79
CA LYS A 37 7.82 -0.55 4.07
C LYS A 37 7.83 -2.05 3.77
N LEU A 38 6.82 -2.79 4.22
CA LEU A 38 6.71 -4.23 3.99
C LEU A 38 6.48 -4.56 2.51
N SER A 39 5.62 -3.80 1.83
CA SER A 39 5.39 -3.95 0.39
C SER A 39 6.68 -3.73 -0.40
N GLN A 40 7.43 -2.66 -0.11
CA GLN A 40 8.69 -2.35 -0.82
C GLN A 40 9.81 -3.35 -0.55
N SER A 41 9.75 -4.10 0.56
CA SER A 41 10.71 -5.17 0.85
C SER A 41 10.33 -6.52 0.24
N GLY A 42 9.24 -6.61 -0.53
CA GLY A 42 8.72 -7.87 -1.08
C GLY A 42 8.14 -8.81 -0.02
N PHE A 43 7.78 -8.30 1.16
CA PHE A 43 7.35 -9.15 2.29
C PHE A 43 6.06 -9.93 1.98
N TYR A 44 5.18 -9.37 1.16
CA TYR A 44 3.89 -9.97 0.81
C TYR A 44 3.96 -10.89 -0.42
N ASP A 45 5.11 -10.98 -1.09
CA ASP A 45 5.25 -11.75 -2.32
C ASP A 45 5.03 -13.24 -2.05
N GLY A 46 4.16 -13.87 -2.85
CA GLY A 46 3.83 -15.29 -2.73
C GLY A 46 2.91 -15.64 -1.55
N THR A 47 2.41 -14.66 -0.80
CA THR A 47 1.42 -14.90 0.26
C THR A 47 0.04 -15.27 -0.32
N LEU A 48 -0.74 -16.03 0.45
CA LEU A 48 -2.13 -16.38 0.09
C LEU A 48 -3.12 -15.47 0.81
N PHE A 49 -4.22 -15.15 0.14
CA PHE A 49 -5.45 -14.70 0.79
C PHE A 49 -6.11 -15.94 1.41
N HIS A 50 -5.92 -16.15 2.72
CA HIS A 50 -6.42 -17.29 3.49
C HIS A 50 -7.74 -16.98 4.21
#